data_AF-A0A0N1EJ83-F1
#
_entry.id   AF-A0A0N1EJ83-F1
#
_cell.length_a   1.000
_cell.length_b   1.000
_cell.length_c   1.000
_cell.angle_alpha   90.00
_cell.angle_beta   90.00
_cell.angle_gamma   90.00
#
_symmetry.space_group_name_H-M   'P 1'
#
loop_
_entity.id
_entity.type
_entity.pdbx_description
1 polymer ?
#
loop_
_entity_poly.entity_id
_entity_poly.type
_entity_poly.pdbx_seq_one_letter_code
_entity_poly.pdbx_strand_id
1 'polypeptide(L)'
;MSNIPSKLTNEQVSEFLLENPDFLLQNPALLTQLELQQHAQGATSLVHIQQRQLREHNAMLKHKIDELIEHAKENEQIYSLFSECHRQLWTNYDFKTLAVNLRNIICTNAAISECHLLKYDTKFDDLITHRLMNDGTYLGRVSQQERDLLFRPQTQSTALYLIGNSKHPVAILAFGSDDANHFEPAKDSLFVLEFVRSLQLRLLELELA
;
A
#
# COMPACT_ATOMS: atom_id res chain seq x y z
N MET A 1 -51.23 6.75 64.65
CA MET A 1 -50.62 6.03 63.51
C MET A 1 -50.10 7.05 62.52
N SER A 2 -48.78 7.13 62.34
CA SER A 2 -48.11 7.78 61.20
C SER A 2 -46.61 7.54 61.41
N ASN A 3 -46.16 6.33 61.10
CA ASN A 3 -44.75 5.96 61.20
C ASN A 3 -44.02 6.54 59.99
N ILE A 4 -43.16 7.51 60.25
CA ILE A 4 -42.27 8.16 59.28
C ILE A 4 -41.39 7.06 58.67
N PRO A 5 -41.26 6.92 57.33
CA PRO A 5 -40.37 5.90 56.77
C PRO A 5 -38.94 6.22 57.21
N SER A 6 -38.37 5.28 57.95
CA SER A 6 -37.00 5.26 58.45
C SER A 6 -36.03 5.54 57.31
N LYS A 7 -35.23 6.60 57.45
CA LYS A 7 -34.14 6.94 56.52
C LYS A 7 -33.26 5.71 56.33
N LEU A 8 -33.22 5.18 55.11
CA LEU A 8 -32.22 4.20 54.69
C LEU A 8 -30.83 4.76 55.01
N THR A 9 -29.98 3.95 55.62
CA THR A 9 -28.58 4.34 55.86
C THR A 9 -27.76 4.15 54.59
N ASN A 10 -26.71 4.96 54.44
CA ASN A 10 -25.83 4.90 53.26
C ASN A 10 -25.22 3.50 53.04
N GLU A 11 -24.91 2.78 54.13
CA GLU A 11 -24.37 1.43 54.10
C GLU A 11 -25.36 0.45 53.45
N GLN A 12 -26.64 0.51 53.82
CA GLN A 12 -27.69 -0.35 53.26
C GLN A 12 -27.92 -0.10 51.77
N VAL A 13 -27.85 1.16 51.35
CA VAL A 13 -27.96 1.52 49.92
C VAL A 13 -26.73 1.03 49.14
N SER A 14 -25.54 1.11 49.73
CA SER A 14 -24.31 0.65 49.09
C SER A 14 -24.24 -0.86 48.92
N GLU A 15 -24.67 -1.63 49.93
CA GLU A 15 -24.71 -3.08 49.90
C GLU A 15 -25.72 -3.56 48.86
N PHE A 16 -26.91 -2.94 48.82
CA PHE A 16 -27.93 -3.24 47.82
C PHE A 16 -27.47 -3.03 46.37
N LEU A 17 -26.71 -1.95 46.10
CA LEU A 17 -26.17 -1.67 44.76
C LEU A 17 -25.03 -2.62 44.37
N LEU A 18 -24.22 -3.07 45.33
CA LEU A 18 -23.17 -4.07 45.08
C LEU A 18 -23.75 -5.45 44.78
N GLU A 19 -24.82 -5.84 45.47
CA GLU A 19 -25.52 -7.10 45.24
C GLU A 19 -26.34 -7.10 43.94
N ASN A 20 -26.68 -5.92 43.40
CA ASN A 20 -27.50 -5.77 42.20
C ASN A 20 -26.85 -4.82 41.18
N PRO A 21 -25.74 -5.23 40.52
CA PRO A 21 -24.97 -4.36 39.62
C PRO A 21 -25.76 -3.92 38.37
N ASP A 22 -26.74 -4.72 37.94
CA ASP A 22 -27.59 -4.42 36.77
C ASP A 22 -28.75 -3.47 37.09
N PHE A 23 -28.99 -3.16 38.37
CA PHE A 23 -30.12 -2.33 38.80
C PHE A 23 -30.09 -0.94 38.16
N LEU A 24 -28.89 -0.37 38.00
CA LEU A 24 -28.68 0.93 37.35
C LEU A 24 -28.79 0.85 35.82
N LEU A 25 -28.48 -0.29 35.22
CA LEU A 25 -28.68 -0.53 33.78
C LEU A 25 -30.17 -0.68 33.45
N GLN A 26 -30.95 -1.27 34.36
CA GLN A 26 -32.39 -1.49 34.19
C GLN A 26 -33.23 -0.25 34.51
N ASN A 27 -32.67 0.73 35.23
CA ASN A 27 -33.35 1.98 35.59
C ASN A 27 -32.56 3.21 35.09
N PRO A 28 -32.41 3.41 33.77
CA PRO A 28 -31.61 4.49 33.20
C PRO A 28 -32.15 5.88 33.54
N ALA A 29 -33.47 6.02 33.73
CA ALA A 29 -34.11 7.27 34.14
C ALA A 29 -33.69 7.72 35.55
N LEU A 30 -33.34 6.77 36.44
CA LEU A 30 -32.79 7.05 37.75
C LEU A 30 -31.39 7.65 37.62
N LEU A 31 -30.57 7.16 36.68
CA LEU A 31 -29.24 7.68 36.38
C LEU A 31 -29.28 9.14 35.88
N THR A 32 -30.27 9.47 35.04
CA THR A 32 -30.47 10.83 34.51
C THR A 32 -30.93 11.81 35.59
N GLN A 33 -31.71 11.35 36.56
CA GLN A 33 -32.17 12.18 37.69
C GLN A 33 -31.14 12.24 38.84
N LEU A 34 -30.28 11.21 38.96
CA LEU A 34 -29.13 11.14 39.86
C LEU A 34 -27.90 11.90 39.33
N GLU A 35 -28.05 12.76 38.32
CA GLU A 35 -27.04 13.76 37.94
C GLU A 35 -26.78 14.75 39.11
N LEU A 36 -26.07 14.20 40.10
CA LEU A 36 -25.12 14.75 41.05
C LEU A 36 -25.30 16.24 41.33
N GLN A 37 -26.20 16.53 42.28
CA GLN A 37 -26.20 17.78 43.03
C GLN A 37 -24.96 17.98 43.96
N GLN A 38 -23.80 17.36 43.66
CA GLN A 38 -22.51 17.70 44.27
C GLN A 38 -21.44 17.72 43.17
N HIS A 39 -20.94 18.87 42.71
CA HIS A 39 -19.90 19.66 43.38
C HIS A 39 -18.75 18.83 44.00
N ALA A 40 -18.20 17.90 43.22
CA ALA A 40 -16.87 17.33 43.44
C ALA A 40 -16.03 17.29 42.14
N GLN A 41 -15.41 18.44 41.83
CA GLN A 41 -14.07 18.64 41.25
C GLN A 41 -13.69 17.87 39.97
N GLY A 42 -13.80 18.55 38.82
CA GLY A 42 -13.57 18.05 37.45
C GLY A 42 -12.16 17.58 37.04
N ALA A 43 -11.31 17.18 37.97
CA ALA A 43 -10.00 16.60 37.68
C ALA A 43 -10.09 15.15 37.16
N THR A 44 -11.04 14.35 37.64
CA THR A 44 -11.21 12.95 37.21
C THR A 44 -11.81 12.83 35.81
N SER A 45 -12.74 13.72 35.44
CA SER A 45 -13.31 13.78 34.09
C SER A 45 -12.26 14.12 33.03
N LEU A 46 -11.41 15.12 33.30
CA LEU A 46 -10.30 15.48 32.40
C LEU A 46 -9.27 14.35 32.27
N VAL A 47 -8.92 13.67 33.36
CA VAL A 47 -8.00 12.52 33.31
C VAL A 47 -8.60 11.36 32.50
N HIS A 48 -9.90 11.07 32.65
CA HIS A 48 -10.56 10.04 31.83
C HIS A 48 -10.62 10.43 30.34
N ILE A 49 -10.87 11.71 30.02
CA ILE A 49 -10.84 12.22 28.64
C ILE A 49 -9.41 12.14 28.06
N GLN A 50 -8.39 12.56 28.82
CA GLN A 50 -6.99 12.45 28.41
C GLN A 50 -6.56 11.00 28.23
N GLN A 51 -6.97 10.09 29.12
CA GLN A 51 -6.68 8.66 28.99
C GLN A 51 -7.33 8.07 27.74
N ARG A 52 -8.56 8.47 27.43
CA ARG A 52 -9.24 8.07 26.18
C ARG A 52 -8.49 8.60 24.95
N GLN A 53 -8.13 9.89 24.93
CA GLN A 53 -7.36 10.48 23.83
C GLN A 53 -6.00 9.79 23.66
N LEU A 54 -5.31 9.46 24.76
CA LEU A 54 -4.04 8.73 24.71
C LEU A 54 -4.21 7.30 24.18
N ARG A 55 -5.33 6.62 24.49
CA ARG A 55 -5.63 5.29 23.94
C ARG A 55 -5.94 5.37 22.45
N GLU A 56 -6.75 6.34 22.03
CA GLU A 56 -7.06 6.59 20.61
C GLU A 56 -5.79 6.93 19.82
N HIS A 57 -4.93 7.80 20.38
CA HIS A 57 -3.65 8.14 19.77
C HIS A 57 -2.69 6.94 19.70
N ASN A 58 -2.59 6.13 20.76
CA ASN A 58 -1.79 4.90 20.73
C ASN A 58 -2.32 3.90 19.71
N ALA A 59 -3.64 3.75 19.56
CA ALA A 59 -4.23 2.88 18.55
C ALA A 59 -3.89 3.38 17.13
N MET A 60 -3.99 4.69 16.89
CA MET A 60 -3.61 5.32 15.63
C MET A 60 -2.12 5.12 15.32
N LEU A 61 -1.24 5.31 16.31
CA LEU A 61 0.21 5.09 16.14
C LEU A 61 0.54 3.64 15.85
N LYS A 62 -0.11 2.69 16.54
CA LYS A 62 0.05 1.25 16.24
C LYS A 62 -0.35 0.94 14.81
N HIS A 63 -1.51 1.43 14.37
CA HIS A 63 -1.94 1.29 12.98
C HIS A 63 -0.92 1.87 11.99
N LYS A 64 -0.35 3.04 12.30
CA LYS A 64 0.67 3.67 11.45
C LYS A 64 1.96 2.85 11.40
N ILE A 65 2.36 2.25 12.52
CA ILE A 65 3.51 1.33 12.56
C ILE A 65 3.24 0.09 11.71
N ASP A 66 2.04 -0.48 11.80
CA ASP A 66 1.66 -1.65 11.01
C ASP A 66 1.69 -1.34 9.49
N GLU A 67 1.19 -0.17 9.09
CA GLU A 67 1.32 0.33 7.70
C GLU A 67 2.79 0.45 7.26
N LEU A 68 3.64 1.04 8.10
CA LEU A 68 5.07 1.21 7.79
C LEU A 68 5.79 -0.14 7.67
N ILE A 69 5.45 -1.11 8.52
CA ILE A 69 6.00 -2.46 8.45
C ILE A 69 5.58 -3.14 7.15
N GLU A 70 4.32 -2.97 6.72
CA GLU A 70 3.85 -3.57 5.48
C GLU A 70 4.55 -2.97 4.27
N HIS A 71 4.68 -1.64 4.20
CA HIS A 71 5.47 -0.99 3.16
C HIS A 71 6.94 -1.41 3.18
N ALA A 72 7.54 -1.62 4.36
CA ALA A 72 8.92 -2.10 4.45
C ALA A 72 9.08 -3.51 3.85
N LYS A 73 8.12 -4.41 4.09
CA LYS A 73 8.12 -5.75 3.47
C LYS A 73 7.93 -5.69 1.96
N GLU A 74 7.01 -4.86 1.48
CA GLU A 74 6.80 -4.65 0.03
C GLU A 74 8.10 -4.15 -0.62
N ASN A 75 8.77 -3.17 0.01
CA ASN A 75 10.03 -2.63 -0.47
C ASN A 75 11.15 -3.67 -0.47
N GLU A 76 11.26 -4.50 0.57
CA GLU A 76 12.24 -5.59 0.64
C GLU A 76 12.02 -6.62 -0.47
N GLN A 77 10.76 -6.97 -0.75
CA GLN A 77 10.41 -7.87 -1.85
C GLN A 77 10.79 -7.27 -3.20
N ILE A 78 10.44 -6.00 -3.46
CA ILE A 78 10.82 -5.29 -4.70
C ILE A 78 12.34 -5.28 -4.85
N TYR A 79 13.07 -4.93 -3.80
CA TYR A 79 14.54 -4.91 -3.82
C TYR A 79 15.13 -6.29 -4.13
N SER A 80 14.61 -7.36 -3.52
CA SER A 80 15.07 -8.73 -3.75
C SER A 80 14.85 -9.16 -5.21
N LEU A 81 13.67 -8.86 -5.77
CA LEU A 81 13.32 -9.14 -7.17
C LEU A 81 14.28 -8.45 -8.14
N PHE A 82 14.49 -7.14 -7.96
CA PHE A 82 15.39 -6.39 -8.84
C PHE A 82 16.85 -6.79 -8.63
N SER A 83 17.27 -7.12 -7.41
CA SER A 83 18.60 -7.67 -7.15
C SER A 83 18.83 -8.98 -7.91
N GLU A 84 17.82 -9.83 -8.02
CA GLU A 84 17.88 -11.04 -8.83
C GLU A 84 17.92 -10.75 -10.33
N CYS A 85 17.09 -9.82 -10.80
CA CYS A 85 17.12 -9.37 -12.19
C CYS A 85 18.50 -8.81 -12.57
N HIS A 86 19.13 -8.02 -11.70
CA HIS A 86 20.50 -7.52 -11.91
C HIS A 86 21.51 -8.65 -12.08
N ARG A 87 21.41 -9.73 -11.30
CA ARG A 87 22.29 -10.90 -11.48
C ARG A 87 22.12 -11.56 -12.84
N GLN A 88 20.89 -11.61 -13.36
CA GLN A 88 20.61 -12.16 -14.70
C GLN A 88 21.17 -11.31 -15.85
N LEU A 89 21.51 -10.03 -15.62
CA LEU A 89 22.15 -9.21 -16.65
C LEU A 89 23.59 -9.65 -16.92
N TRP A 90 24.31 -10.10 -15.88
CA TRP A 90 25.74 -10.42 -15.96
C TRP A 90 26.04 -11.84 -16.43
N THR A 91 25.02 -12.65 -16.57
CA THR A 91 25.09 -13.96 -17.21
C THR A 91 25.10 -13.82 -18.74
N ASN A 92 25.82 -14.71 -19.42
CA ASN A 92 25.94 -14.68 -20.89
C ASN A 92 24.71 -15.32 -21.55
N TYR A 93 23.70 -14.49 -21.83
CA TYR A 93 22.45 -14.89 -22.48
C TYR A 93 22.16 -14.01 -23.71
N ASP A 94 21.46 -14.58 -24.68
CA ASP A 94 20.84 -13.81 -25.77
C ASP A 94 19.60 -13.05 -25.27
N PHE A 95 19.14 -12.06 -26.06
CA PHE A 95 18.00 -11.21 -25.71
C PHE A 95 16.74 -11.99 -25.30
N LYS A 96 16.43 -13.08 -26.02
CA LYS A 96 15.21 -13.85 -25.79
C LYS A 96 15.27 -14.58 -24.45
N THR A 97 16.41 -15.17 -24.13
CA THR A 97 16.63 -15.83 -22.83
C THR A 97 16.57 -14.83 -21.68
N LEU A 98 17.17 -13.64 -21.84
CA LEU A 98 17.06 -12.58 -20.85
C LEU A 98 15.60 -12.16 -20.61
N ALA A 99 14.83 -11.92 -21.68
CA ALA A 99 13.42 -11.55 -21.57
C ALA A 99 12.57 -12.61 -20.83
N VAL A 100 12.81 -13.90 -21.11
CA VAL A 100 12.12 -15.00 -20.42
C VAL A 100 12.49 -15.06 -18.95
N ASN A 101 13.77 -14.91 -18.61
CA ASN A 101 14.25 -14.97 -17.22
C ASN A 101 13.70 -13.80 -16.40
N LEU A 102 13.74 -12.57 -16.94
CA LEU A 102 13.17 -11.40 -16.29
C LEU A 102 11.68 -11.60 -16.01
N ARG A 103 10.92 -12.07 -17.00
CA ARG A 103 9.51 -12.38 -16.80
C ARG A 103 9.31 -13.40 -15.68
N ASN A 104 10.08 -14.49 -15.68
CA ASN A 104 9.93 -15.55 -14.68
C ASN A 104 10.23 -15.06 -13.26
N ILE A 105 11.18 -14.14 -13.09
CA ILE A 105 11.51 -13.55 -11.78
C ILE A 105 10.44 -12.53 -11.37
N ILE A 106 10.13 -11.57 -12.24
CA ILE A 106 9.22 -10.45 -11.93
C ILE A 106 7.80 -10.95 -11.65
N CYS A 107 7.30 -11.90 -12.43
CA CYS A 107 5.97 -12.49 -12.24
C CYS A 107 5.88 -13.45 -11.04
N THR A 108 6.95 -13.66 -10.25
CA THR A 108 6.81 -14.28 -8.93
C THR A 108 6.09 -13.36 -7.94
N ASN A 109 6.11 -12.05 -8.20
CA ASN A 109 5.30 -11.09 -7.46
C ASN A 109 3.84 -11.19 -7.93
N ALA A 110 2.94 -11.58 -7.03
CA ALA A 110 1.52 -11.72 -7.33
C ALA A 110 0.85 -10.41 -7.80
N ALA A 111 1.43 -9.25 -7.48
CA ALA A 111 0.92 -7.96 -7.92
C ALA A 111 1.22 -7.65 -9.40
N ILE A 112 2.16 -8.35 -10.03
CA ILE A 112 2.55 -8.16 -11.43
C ILE A 112 2.10 -9.38 -12.24
N SER A 113 1.09 -9.20 -13.09
CA SER A 113 0.52 -10.27 -13.91
C SER A 113 1.34 -10.54 -15.17
N GLU A 114 2.03 -9.52 -15.69
CA GLU A 114 2.80 -9.63 -16.94
C GLU A 114 4.09 -8.81 -16.91
N CYS A 115 5.12 -9.33 -17.57
CA CYS A 115 6.40 -8.66 -17.80
C CYS A 115 6.92 -8.99 -19.19
N HIS A 116 7.17 -7.97 -20.00
CA HIS A 116 7.63 -8.09 -21.37
C HIS A 116 8.86 -7.22 -21.60
N LEU A 117 9.93 -7.84 -22.11
CA LEU A 117 11.09 -7.13 -22.64
C LEU A 117 11.08 -7.28 -24.17
N LEU A 118 10.85 -6.18 -24.88
CA LEU A 118 10.58 -6.16 -26.31
C LEU A 118 11.65 -5.35 -27.03
N LYS A 119 12.26 -5.90 -28.08
CA LYS A 119 13.14 -5.10 -28.95
C LYS A 119 12.33 -4.00 -29.61
N TYR A 120 12.97 -2.88 -29.87
CA TYR A 120 12.36 -1.79 -30.62
C TYR A 120 11.91 -2.27 -32.00
N ASP A 121 10.74 -1.76 -32.41
CA ASP A 121 10.05 -2.02 -33.65
C ASP A 121 9.20 -0.77 -33.95
N THR A 122 9.11 -0.37 -35.22
CA THR A 122 8.35 0.80 -35.71
C THR A 122 6.89 0.84 -35.23
N LYS A 123 6.29 -0.31 -34.93
CA LYS A 123 4.94 -0.38 -34.33
C LYS A 123 4.82 0.31 -32.96
N PHE A 124 5.94 0.57 -32.28
CA PHE A 124 5.97 1.25 -30.99
C PHE A 124 6.15 2.76 -31.10
N ASP A 125 6.26 3.33 -32.30
CA ASP A 125 6.51 4.77 -32.48
C ASP A 125 5.40 5.63 -31.87
N ASP A 126 4.14 5.26 -32.08
CA ASP A 126 2.99 5.96 -31.48
C ASP A 126 3.02 5.87 -29.95
N LEU A 127 3.35 4.70 -29.41
CA LEU A 127 3.46 4.49 -27.96
C LEU A 127 4.57 5.36 -27.37
N ILE A 128 5.75 5.37 -28.00
CA ILE A 128 6.89 6.17 -27.54
C ILE A 128 6.55 7.66 -27.60
N THR A 129 5.92 8.11 -28.68
CA THR A 129 5.52 9.50 -28.90
C THR A 129 4.50 9.95 -27.83
N HIS A 130 3.50 9.12 -27.54
CA HIS A 130 2.42 9.51 -26.64
C HIS A 130 2.74 9.29 -25.15
N ARG A 131 3.60 8.33 -24.80
CA ARG A 131 3.85 7.94 -23.39
C ARG A 131 5.27 8.16 -22.91
N LEU A 132 6.27 8.06 -23.78
CA LEU A 132 7.68 7.91 -23.37
C LEU A 132 8.59 9.05 -23.87
N MET A 133 8.06 10.11 -24.48
CA MET A 133 8.87 11.19 -25.06
C MET A 133 9.72 11.97 -24.05
N ASN A 134 9.18 12.21 -22.84
CA ASN A 134 9.85 13.07 -21.86
C ASN A 134 10.89 12.30 -21.06
N ASP A 135 10.42 11.44 -20.15
CA ASP A 135 11.28 10.77 -19.16
C ASP A 135 11.56 9.30 -19.52
N GLY A 136 11.15 8.85 -20.71
CA GLY A 136 11.25 7.46 -21.10
C GLY A 136 10.48 6.50 -20.20
N THR A 137 9.57 7.01 -19.36
CA THR A 137 8.85 6.23 -18.34
C THR A 137 7.39 6.65 -18.31
N TYR A 138 6.49 5.66 -18.18
CA TYR A 138 5.07 5.88 -17.96
C TYR A 138 4.55 4.90 -16.92
N LEU A 139 3.85 5.40 -15.90
CA LEU A 139 3.14 4.60 -14.90
C LEU A 139 1.68 5.04 -14.87
N GLY A 140 0.75 4.10 -15.02
CA GLY A 140 -0.67 4.41 -14.90
C GLY A 140 -1.57 3.36 -15.53
N ARG A 141 -2.78 3.79 -15.90
CA ARG A 141 -3.76 2.89 -16.55
C ARG A 141 -3.36 2.56 -17.98
N VAL A 142 -3.66 1.34 -18.37
CA VAL A 142 -3.40 0.84 -19.72
C VAL A 142 -4.50 1.29 -20.68
N SER A 143 -4.12 1.84 -21.84
CA SER A 143 -5.05 2.18 -22.91
C SER A 143 -5.53 0.93 -23.67
N GLN A 144 -6.53 1.06 -24.54
CA GLN A 144 -6.97 -0.07 -25.37
C GLN A 144 -5.89 -0.45 -26.40
N GLN A 145 -5.26 0.55 -27.02
CA GLN A 145 -4.16 0.34 -27.99
C GLN A 145 -2.97 -0.36 -27.33
N GLU A 146 -2.59 0.07 -26.12
CA GLU A 146 -1.51 -0.57 -25.35
C GLU A 146 -1.84 -2.02 -24.99
N ARG A 147 -3.10 -2.30 -24.59
CA ARG A 147 -3.55 -3.68 -24.34
C ARG A 147 -3.38 -4.54 -25.58
N ASP A 148 -3.94 -4.12 -26.70
CA ASP A 148 -3.91 -4.91 -27.94
C ASP A 148 -2.47 -5.12 -28.45
N LEU A 149 -1.55 -4.19 -28.13
CA LEU A 149 -0.15 -4.22 -28.57
C LEU A 149 0.80 -4.99 -27.62
N LEU A 150 0.60 -4.89 -26.30
CA LEU A 150 1.58 -5.32 -25.30
C LEU A 150 1.05 -6.31 -24.25
N PHE A 151 -0.25 -6.34 -23.96
CA PHE A 151 -0.78 -6.98 -22.75
C PHE A 151 -2.03 -7.83 -23.00
N ARG A 152 -2.48 -8.55 -21.98
CA ARG A 152 -3.75 -9.27 -22.01
C ARG A 152 -4.92 -8.32 -21.77
N PRO A 153 -6.15 -8.71 -22.16
CA PRO A 153 -7.35 -7.90 -21.93
C PRO A 153 -7.64 -7.58 -20.46
N GLN A 154 -7.17 -8.42 -19.53
CA GLN A 154 -7.40 -8.28 -18.08
C GLN A 154 -6.52 -7.23 -17.40
N THR A 155 -5.39 -6.86 -18.02
CA THR A 155 -4.46 -5.87 -17.47
C THR A 155 -5.15 -4.53 -17.32
N GLN A 156 -5.01 -3.88 -16.16
CA GLN A 156 -5.65 -2.61 -15.84
C GLN A 156 -4.66 -1.46 -15.68
N SER A 157 -3.46 -1.74 -15.17
CA SER A 157 -2.38 -0.77 -15.07
C SER A 157 -1.08 -1.29 -15.68
N THR A 158 -0.22 -0.37 -16.08
CA THR A 158 1.06 -0.64 -16.69
C THR A 158 2.16 0.32 -16.21
N ALA A 159 3.38 -0.22 -16.12
CA ALA A 159 4.60 0.57 -16.08
C ALA A 159 5.42 0.28 -17.33
N LEU A 160 5.79 1.32 -18.07
CA LEU A 160 6.54 1.25 -19.31
C LEU A 160 7.86 2.00 -19.13
N TYR A 161 8.95 1.38 -19.54
CA TYR A 161 10.29 1.96 -19.50
C TYR A 161 10.96 1.79 -20.86
N LEU A 162 11.37 2.91 -21.44
CA LEU A 162 12.13 2.95 -22.69
C LEU A 162 13.61 2.68 -22.38
N ILE A 163 14.17 1.69 -23.06
CA ILE A 163 15.60 1.44 -23.06
C ILE A 163 16.22 2.16 -24.26
N GLY A 164 17.19 3.03 -23.98
CA GLY A 164 17.76 3.95 -24.97
C GLY A 164 17.19 5.36 -24.82
N ASN A 165 16.91 6.02 -25.93
CA ASN A 165 16.25 7.33 -25.92
C ASN A 165 15.28 7.45 -27.08
N SER A 166 14.46 8.50 -27.12
CA SER A 166 13.45 8.69 -28.16
C SER A 166 14.01 8.81 -29.59
N LYS A 167 15.30 9.13 -29.76
CA LYS A 167 15.97 9.18 -31.07
C LYS A 167 16.61 7.84 -31.46
N HIS A 168 17.03 7.07 -30.47
CA HIS A 168 17.66 5.76 -30.62
C HIS A 168 17.03 4.77 -29.62
N PRO A 169 15.78 4.35 -29.87
CA PRO A 169 15.11 3.38 -29.03
C PRO A 169 15.71 1.98 -29.27
N VAL A 170 16.02 1.27 -28.20
CA VAL A 170 16.64 -0.06 -28.25
C VAL A 170 15.62 -1.14 -27.90
N ALA A 171 14.89 -0.93 -26.80
CA ALA A 171 13.90 -1.87 -26.30
C ALA A 171 12.86 -1.16 -25.41
N ILE A 172 11.78 -1.84 -25.11
CA ILE A 172 10.77 -1.44 -24.14
C ILE A 172 10.67 -2.54 -23.08
N LEU A 173 10.80 -2.14 -21.81
CA LEU A 173 10.48 -2.97 -20.67
C LEU A 173 9.09 -2.58 -20.16
N ALA A 174 8.17 -3.54 -20.18
CA ALA A 174 6.76 -3.31 -19.92
C ALA A 174 6.26 -4.25 -18.82
N PHE A 175 5.65 -3.69 -17.79
CA PHE A 175 5.02 -4.40 -16.69
C PHE A 175 3.50 -4.21 -16.77
N GLY A 176 2.74 -5.26 -16.47
CA GLY A 176 1.29 -5.26 -16.42
C GLY A 176 0.78 -5.79 -15.08
N SER A 177 -0.27 -5.17 -14.57
CA SER A 177 -0.99 -5.62 -13.37
C SER A 177 -2.49 -5.62 -13.64
N ASP A 178 -3.19 -6.57 -13.02
CA ASP A 178 -4.64 -6.68 -13.07
C ASP A 178 -5.31 -5.70 -12.09
N ASP A 179 -4.54 -5.04 -11.23
CA ASP A 179 -4.98 -3.95 -10.35
C ASP A 179 -4.75 -2.59 -11.02
N ALA A 180 -5.80 -1.76 -11.12
CA ALA A 180 -5.76 -0.43 -11.73
C ALA A 180 -4.88 0.58 -10.97
N ASN A 181 -4.63 0.36 -9.67
CA ASN A 181 -3.91 1.30 -8.80
C ASN A 181 -2.51 0.77 -8.41
N HIS A 182 -2.06 -0.32 -9.02
CA HIS A 182 -0.76 -0.88 -8.71
C HIS A 182 0.38 0.05 -9.17
N PHE A 183 0.35 0.47 -10.44
CA PHE A 183 1.35 1.38 -11.01
C PHE A 183 0.89 2.84 -10.93
N GLU A 184 1.20 3.48 -9.81
CA GLU A 184 0.96 4.91 -9.60
C GLU A 184 2.28 5.70 -9.59
N PRO A 185 2.33 6.89 -10.22
CA PRO A 185 3.54 7.73 -10.25
C PRO A 185 4.04 8.17 -8.86
N ALA A 186 3.19 8.12 -7.83
CA ALA A 186 3.55 8.47 -6.46
C ALA A 186 4.41 7.40 -5.76
N LYS A 187 4.45 6.16 -6.28
CA LYS A 187 5.30 5.10 -5.74
C LYS A 187 6.76 5.33 -6.13
N ASP A 188 7.66 5.14 -5.18
CA ASP A 188 9.09 5.21 -5.44
C ASP A 188 9.49 4.17 -6.50
N SER A 189 10.17 4.63 -7.55
CA SER A 189 10.57 3.84 -8.72
C SER A 189 12.08 3.65 -8.81
N LEU A 190 12.82 4.06 -7.77
CA LEU A 190 14.28 4.07 -7.75
C LEU A 190 14.91 2.73 -8.19
N PHE A 191 14.48 1.62 -7.60
CA PHE A 191 15.04 0.29 -7.91
C PHE A 191 14.81 -0.12 -9.36
N VAL A 192 13.64 0.21 -9.92
CA VAL A 192 13.30 -0.10 -11.31
C VAL A 192 14.15 0.74 -12.26
N LEU A 193 14.31 2.02 -11.96
CA LEU A 193 15.11 2.95 -12.77
C LEU A 193 16.60 2.58 -12.77
N GLU A 194 17.14 2.15 -11.63
CA GLU A 194 18.51 1.64 -11.55
C GLU A 194 18.69 0.37 -12.38
N PHE A 195 17.72 -0.55 -12.30
CA PHE A 195 17.71 -1.75 -13.12
C PHE A 195 17.64 -1.44 -14.62
N VAL A 196 16.76 -0.52 -15.02
CA VAL A 196 16.60 -0.07 -16.41
C VAL A 196 17.92 0.49 -16.97
N ARG A 197 18.66 1.29 -16.18
CA ARG A 197 19.99 1.75 -16.57
C ARG A 197 20.98 0.59 -16.78
N SER A 198 21.02 -0.35 -15.84
CA SER A 198 21.90 -1.50 -15.94
C SER A 198 21.57 -2.37 -17.15
N LEU A 199 20.28 -2.58 -17.41
CA LEU A 199 19.78 -3.30 -18.57
C LEU A 199 20.16 -2.60 -19.88
N GLN A 200 20.08 -1.26 -19.94
CA GLN A 200 20.50 -0.48 -21.10
C GLN A 200 21.98 -0.72 -21.45
N LEU A 201 22.86 -0.65 -20.45
CA LEU A 201 24.29 -0.88 -20.64
C LEU A 201 24.54 -2.29 -21.19
N ARG A 202 23.86 -3.30 -20.63
CA ARG A 202 24.01 -4.68 -21.07
C ARG A 202 23.51 -4.93 -22.48
N LEU A 203 22.39 -4.32 -22.87
CA LEU A 203 21.86 -4.45 -24.22
C LEU A 203 22.78 -3.79 -25.26
N LEU A 204 23.41 -2.66 -24.94
CA LEU A 204 24.41 -2.03 -25.79
C LEU A 204 25.64 -2.94 -26.03
N GLU A 205 26.11 -3.65 -24.99
CA GLU A 205 27.19 -4.63 -25.16
C GLU A 205 26.79 -5.81 -26.05
N LEU A 206 25.56 -6.30 -25.92
CA LEU A 206 25.04 -7.42 -26.72
C LEU A 206 24.83 -7.07 -28.19
N GLU A 207 24.62 -5.80 -28.53
CA GLU A 207 24.56 -5.33 -29.92
C GLU A 207 25.93 -5.09 -30.55
N LEU A 208 26.98 -4.91 -29.73
CA LEU A 208 28.36 -4.72 -30.17
C LEU A 208 29.16 -6.03 -30.29
N ALA A 209 28.63 -7.14 -29.78
CA ALA A 209 29.24 -8.48 -29.78
C ALA A 209 28.74 -9.36 -30.94
#